data_AF-A0AAX6F383-F1
#
_entry.id   AF-A0AAX6F383-F1
#
_cell.length_a   1.000
_cell.length_b   1.000
_cell.length_c   1.000
_cell.angle_alpha   90.00
_cell.angle_beta   90.00
_cell.angle_gamma   90.00
#
_symmetry.space_group_name_H-M   'P 1'
#
loop_
_entity.id
_entity.type
_entity.pdbx_description
1 polymer ?
#
loop_
_entity_poly.entity_id
_entity_poly.type
_entity_poly.pdbx_seq_one_letter_code
_entity_poly.pdbx_strand_id
1 'polypeptide(L)'
;MSHVDIVIDKANIIFLGYKLKLAAKVSGIHWWYRDDSHAAELTAGYYNVKDHDGYRTLARMLSRHYCTLNFTCVEMENSEHSKEAKSAPEQLFNRYLVMLGGEDIEVGYESALNRYDEKYYNQILKIVRPNGVNREGAPKLRIDALTYLRLGDDLIETNNFNLIKIFVKKMHADLPYCFDPSKYFKPIIPLPISKLIELDWLDYVLAATKVIAPSPFNRAKVIAPFPFYAETDMPVG
;
A
#
# COMPACT_ATOMS: atom_id res chain seq x y z
N MET A 1 -17.34 -7.86 5.93
CA MET A 1 -17.11 -6.42 6.21
C MET A 1 -17.60 -5.99 7.59
N SER A 2 -18.84 -6.29 7.99
CA SER A 2 -19.36 -5.88 9.31
C SER A 2 -18.49 -6.35 10.49
N HIS A 3 -17.88 -7.53 10.40
CA HIS A 3 -16.91 -7.99 11.39
C HIS A 3 -15.75 -7.00 11.59
N VAL A 4 -15.17 -6.51 10.49
CA VAL A 4 -14.01 -5.62 10.52
C VAL A 4 -14.40 -4.24 11.06
N ASP A 5 -15.55 -3.71 10.64
CA ASP A 5 -16.10 -2.44 11.14
C ASP A 5 -16.30 -2.48 12.66
N ILE A 6 -16.96 -3.53 13.19
CA ILE A 6 -17.18 -3.68 14.63
C ILE A 6 -15.88 -3.72 15.43
N VAL A 7 -14.87 -4.45 14.94
CA VAL A 7 -13.58 -4.58 15.63
C VAL A 7 -12.81 -3.27 15.61
N ILE A 8 -12.77 -2.59 14.47
CA ILE A 8 -12.04 -1.32 14.33
C ILE A 8 -12.76 -0.20 15.08
N ASP A 9 -14.09 -0.19 15.11
CA ASP A 9 -14.84 0.80 15.88
C ASP A 9 -14.56 0.68 17.38
N LYS A 10 -14.52 -0.55 17.91
CA LYS A 10 -14.08 -0.80 19.30
C LYS A 10 -12.64 -0.33 19.53
N ALA A 11 -11.73 -0.59 18.59
CA ALA A 11 -10.36 -0.11 18.69
C ALA A 11 -10.29 1.42 18.66
N ASN A 12 -11.10 2.07 17.81
CA ASN A 12 -11.20 3.53 17.74
C ASN A 12 -11.66 4.14 19.06
N ILE A 13 -12.67 3.53 19.70
CA ILE A 13 -13.16 3.96 21.03
C ILE A 13 -12.07 3.80 22.09
N ILE A 14 -11.35 2.67 22.11
CA ILE A 14 -10.29 2.39 23.10
C ILE A 14 -9.13 3.38 22.96
N PHE A 15 -8.72 3.68 21.73
CA PHE A 15 -7.57 4.52 21.43
C PHE A 15 -7.92 5.98 21.08
N LEU A 16 -9.16 6.40 21.35
CA LEU A 16 -9.63 7.75 21.07
C LEU A 16 -8.71 8.79 21.73
N GLY A 17 -8.22 9.75 20.94
CA GLY A 17 -7.32 10.81 21.41
C GLY A 17 -5.85 10.42 21.59
N TYR A 18 -5.48 9.15 21.41
CA TYR A 18 -4.07 8.73 21.41
C TYR A 18 -3.40 9.13 20.10
N LYS A 19 -2.12 9.53 20.15
CA LYS A 19 -1.31 9.82 18.95
C LYS A 19 -0.82 8.52 18.31
N LEU A 20 -1.70 7.83 17.61
CA LEU A 20 -1.42 6.61 16.84
C LEU A 20 -2.32 6.52 15.61
N LYS A 21 -2.03 5.57 14.73
CA LYS A 21 -2.93 5.19 13.63
C LYS A 21 -3.39 3.74 13.82
N LEU A 22 -4.67 3.48 13.57
CA LEU A 22 -5.16 2.11 13.42
C LEU A 22 -4.73 1.60 12.05
N ALA A 23 -4.44 0.30 11.94
CA ALA A 23 -4.13 -0.31 10.66
C ALA A 23 -4.79 -1.68 10.54
N ALA A 24 -5.30 -1.99 9.35
CA ALA A 24 -5.84 -3.29 9.00
C ALA A 24 -4.98 -3.92 7.91
N LYS A 25 -4.56 -5.18 8.12
CA LYS A 25 -3.79 -5.93 7.13
C LYS A 25 -4.72 -6.62 6.14
N VAL A 26 -4.42 -6.48 4.86
CA VAL A 26 -5.18 -7.07 3.76
C VAL A 26 -4.23 -7.93 2.93
N SER A 27 -4.61 -9.19 2.73
CA SER A 27 -3.78 -10.14 2.02
C SER A 27 -3.81 -9.86 0.51
N GLY A 28 -2.64 -9.89 -0.14
CA GLY A 28 -2.53 -9.80 -1.59
C GLY A 28 -2.72 -11.16 -2.23
N ILE A 29 -3.96 -11.51 -2.58
CA ILE A 29 -4.29 -12.80 -3.19
C ILE A 29 -4.20 -12.68 -4.71
N HIS A 30 -3.03 -13.03 -5.23
CA HIS A 30 -2.69 -12.80 -6.64
C HIS A 30 -2.92 -14.03 -7.53
N TRP A 31 -2.99 -15.25 -6.97
CA TRP A 31 -3.28 -16.48 -7.70
C TRP A 31 -4.78 -16.60 -8.04
N TRP A 32 -5.10 -17.19 -9.20
CA TRP A 32 -6.43 -17.18 -9.82
C TRP A 32 -7.00 -15.80 -10.18
N TYR A 33 -6.25 -14.71 -10.00
CA TYR A 33 -6.71 -13.36 -10.33
C TYR A 33 -6.99 -13.16 -11.84
N ARG A 34 -6.30 -13.91 -12.71
CA ARG A 34 -6.58 -13.88 -14.17
C ARG A 34 -7.73 -14.78 -14.59
N ASP A 35 -8.23 -15.62 -13.69
CA ASP A 35 -9.40 -16.43 -13.96
C ASP A 35 -10.66 -15.60 -13.69
N ASP A 36 -11.67 -15.69 -14.56
CA ASP A 36 -12.91 -14.93 -14.41
C ASP A 36 -13.62 -15.22 -13.07
N SER A 37 -13.36 -16.38 -12.45
CA SER A 37 -13.91 -16.74 -11.16
C SER A 37 -13.29 -16.00 -9.97
N HIS A 38 -12.04 -15.52 -10.08
CA HIS A 38 -11.28 -14.99 -8.93
C HIS A 38 -11.35 -15.91 -7.69
N ALA A 39 -11.36 -17.24 -7.90
CA ALA A 39 -11.75 -18.22 -6.88
C ALA A 39 -11.00 -18.09 -5.54
N ALA A 40 -9.70 -17.80 -5.57
CA ALA A 40 -8.91 -17.63 -4.35
C ALA A 40 -9.31 -16.37 -3.55
N GLU A 41 -9.62 -15.27 -4.22
CA GLU A 41 -10.12 -14.06 -3.57
C GLU A 41 -11.49 -14.31 -2.96
N LEU A 42 -12.40 -14.95 -3.70
CA LEU A 42 -13.75 -15.26 -3.23
C LEU A 42 -13.73 -16.14 -1.98
N THR A 43 -12.94 -17.20 -1.99
CA THR A 43 -12.83 -18.14 -0.86
C THR A 43 -12.15 -17.53 0.36
N ALA A 44 -11.31 -16.52 0.18
CA ALA A 44 -10.76 -15.72 1.27
C ALA A 44 -11.71 -14.64 1.80
N GLY A 45 -12.88 -14.47 1.17
CA GLY A 45 -13.89 -13.48 1.56
C GLY A 45 -13.73 -12.12 0.88
N TYR A 46 -12.86 -11.99 -0.12
CA TYR A 46 -12.78 -10.82 -0.98
C TYR A 46 -13.68 -11.04 -2.19
N TYR A 47 -14.88 -10.44 -2.18
CA TYR A 47 -15.72 -10.43 -3.36
C TYR A 47 -15.16 -9.44 -4.39
N ASN A 48 -14.13 -9.87 -5.12
CA ASN A 48 -13.46 -9.10 -6.16
C ASN A 48 -13.60 -9.85 -7.48
N VAL A 49 -14.38 -9.29 -8.40
CA VAL A 49 -14.62 -9.87 -9.74
C VAL A 49 -14.64 -8.75 -10.78
N LYS A 50 -14.80 -9.10 -12.06
CA LYS A 50 -14.66 -8.18 -13.21
C LYS A 50 -15.45 -6.88 -13.09
N ASP A 51 -16.63 -6.91 -12.50
CA ASP A 51 -17.57 -5.80 -12.34
C ASP A 51 -17.81 -5.38 -10.89
N HIS A 52 -17.09 -5.98 -9.93
CA HIS A 52 -17.21 -5.69 -8.50
C HIS A 52 -15.83 -5.55 -7.82
N ASP A 53 -15.51 -4.35 -7.35
CA ASP A 53 -14.26 -4.03 -6.64
C ASP A 53 -14.39 -4.30 -5.13
N GLY A 54 -13.92 -5.47 -4.70
CA GLY A 54 -13.97 -5.88 -3.29
C GLY A 54 -13.02 -5.09 -2.39
N TYR A 55 -11.88 -4.63 -2.92
CA TYR A 55 -10.87 -3.93 -2.13
C TYR A 55 -11.22 -2.47 -1.88
N ARG A 56 -11.76 -1.78 -2.88
CA ARG A 56 -12.22 -0.39 -2.72
C ARG A 56 -13.35 -0.30 -1.68
N THR A 57 -14.20 -1.30 -1.68
CA THR A 57 -15.26 -1.47 -0.69
C THR A 57 -14.68 -1.57 0.72
N LEU A 58 -13.64 -2.38 0.90
CA LEU A 58 -12.90 -2.47 2.16
C LEU A 58 -12.23 -1.14 2.55
N ALA A 59 -11.56 -0.46 1.61
CA ALA A 59 -10.94 0.84 1.82
C ALA A 59 -11.93 1.91 2.29
N ARG A 60 -13.12 1.98 1.68
CA ARG A 60 -14.19 2.91 2.09
C ARG A 60 -14.66 2.67 3.54
N MET A 61 -14.75 1.42 3.95
CA MET A 61 -15.10 1.11 5.33
C MET A 61 -13.96 1.45 6.30
N LEU A 62 -12.71 1.23 5.92
CA LEU A 62 -11.58 1.60 6.78
C LEU A 62 -11.43 3.13 6.94
N SER A 63 -11.79 3.91 5.90
CA SER A 63 -11.63 5.37 5.92
C SER A 63 -12.52 6.10 6.93
N ARG A 64 -13.73 5.59 7.23
CA ARG A 64 -14.56 6.15 8.33
C ARG A 64 -13.89 6.04 9.69
N HIS A 65 -12.99 5.08 9.88
CA HIS A 65 -12.27 4.86 11.14
C HIS A 65 -10.90 5.52 11.18
N TYR A 66 -10.50 6.24 10.13
CA TYR A 66 -9.13 6.76 9.96
C TYR A 66 -8.10 5.61 10.05
N CYS A 67 -8.48 4.42 9.58
CA CYS A 67 -7.66 3.23 9.64
C CYS A 67 -6.84 3.10 8.35
N THR A 68 -5.54 2.93 8.49
CA THR A 68 -4.62 2.66 7.39
C THR A 68 -4.85 1.26 6.83
N LEU A 69 -4.98 1.14 5.51
CA LEU A 69 -5.02 -0.15 4.83
C LEU A 69 -3.60 -0.60 4.54
N ASN A 70 -3.15 -1.69 5.15
CA ASN A 70 -1.82 -2.22 4.94
C ASN A 70 -1.87 -3.46 4.03
N PHE A 71 -1.34 -3.33 2.81
CA PHE A 71 -1.46 -4.34 1.77
C PHE A 71 -0.13 -5.10 1.59
N THR A 72 -0.19 -6.33 1.09
CA THR A 72 1.03 -7.14 0.85
C THR A 72 1.07 -7.69 -0.59
N CYS A 73 2.19 -8.31 -0.96
CA CYS A 73 2.46 -8.98 -2.24
C CYS A 73 2.50 -8.08 -3.50
N VAL A 74 2.41 -6.75 -3.37
CA VAL A 74 2.40 -5.86 -4.55
C VAL A 74 3.76 -5.74 -5.23
N GLU A 75 4.84 -6.19 -4.59
CA GLU A 75 6.18 -6.21 -5.18
C GLU A 75 6.47 -7.41 -6.07
N MET A 76 5.56 -8.39 -6.13
CA MET A 76 5.73 -9.55 -7.00
C MET A 76 5.49 -9.17 -8.47
N GLU A 77 6.25 -9.79 -9.37
CA GLU A 77 6.07 -9.63 -10.82
C GLU A 77 5.30 -10.80 -11.42
N ASN A 78 4.47 -10.55 -12.43
CA ASN A 78 3.72 -11.60 -13.10
C ASN A 78 4.61 -12.72 -13.68
N SER A 79 5.82 -12.37 -14.11
CA SER A 79 6.81 -13.32 -14.66
C SER A 79 7.40 -14.28 -13.63
N GLU A 80 7.22 -14.02 -12.33
CA GLU A 80 7.74 -14.86 -11.24
C GLU A 80 6.81 -16.05 -10.94
N HIS A 81 5.67 -16.15 -11.62
CA HIS A 81 4.65 -17.16 -11.37
C HIS A 81 4.37 -18.03 -12.60
N SER A 82 4.00 -19.28 -12.34
CA SER A 82 3.62 -20.22 -13.39
C SER A 82 2.31 -19.80 -14.08
N LYS A 83 2.10 -20.26 -15.32
CA LYS A 83 0.87 -19.95 -16.07
C LYS A 83 -0.36 -20.61 -15.42
N GLU A 84 -0.18 -21.79 -14.83
CA GLU A 84 -1.21 -22.60 -14.19
C GLU A 84 -1.79 -21.90 -12.97
N ALA A 85 -0.98 -21.11 -12.25
CA ALA A 85 -1.43 -20.33 -11.11
C ALA A 85 -2.39 -19.19 -11.48
N LYS A 86 -2.50 -18.84 -12.78
CA LYS A 86 -3.29 -17.70 -13.27
C LYS A 86 -3.04 -16.42 -12.46
N SER A 87 -1.77 -16.24 -12.08
CA SER A 87 -1.32 -15.20 -11.15
C SER A 87 -1.25 -13.83 -11.82
N ALA A 88 -1.62 -12.77 -11.09
CA ALA A 88 -1.56 -11.39 -11.57
C ALA A 88 -1.28 -10.33 -10.48
N PRO A 89 -0.16 -10.41 -9.74
CA PRO A 89 0.20 -9.41 -8.73
C PRO A 89 0.32 -7.98 -9.27
N GLU A 90 0.81 -7.77 -10.49
CA GLU A 90 0.92 -6.42 -11.06
C GLU A 90 -0.46 -5.80 -11.36
N GLN A 91 -1.45 -6.61 -11.73
CA GLN A 91 -2.83 -6.15 -11.92
C GLN A 91 -3.51 -5.91 -10.57
N LEU A 92 -3.19 -6.71 -9.55
CA LEU A 92 -3.64 -6.46 -8.18
C LEU A 92 -3.07 -5.12 -7.65
N PHE A 93 -1.83 -4.78 -7.98
CA PHE A 93 -1.24 -3.47 -7.68
C PHE A 93 -2.02 -2.30 -8.31
N ASN A 94 -2.69 -2.50 -9.45
CA ASN A 94 -3.56 -1.44 -9.98
C ASN A 94 -4.75 -1.12 -9.04
N ARG A 95 -5.26 -2.12 -8.31
CA ARG A 95 -6.29 -1.92 -7.27
C ARG A 95 -5.74 -1.09 -6.12
N TYR A 96 -4.52 -1.42 -5.71
CA TYR A 96 -3.79 -0.64 -4.70
C TYR A 96 -3.65 0.84 -5.09
N LEU A 97 -3.30 1.13 -6.35
CA LEU A 97 -3.20 2.49 -6.87
C LEU A 97 -4.53 3.25 -6.87
N VAL A 98 -5.64 2.57 -7.20
CA VAL A 98 -6.99 3.16 -7.12
C VAL A 98 -7.32 3.54 -5.68
N MET A 99 -7.03 2.68 -4.71
CA MET A 99 -7.24 2.98 -3.29
C MET A 99 -6.38 4.15 -2.82
N LEU A 100 -5.10 4.16 -3.18
CA LEU A 100 -4.14 5.21 -2.84
C LEU A 100 -4.57 6.61 -3.34
N GLY A 101 -5.28 6.68 -4.46
CA GLY A 101 -5.72 7.94 -5.08
C GLY A 101 -7.19 8.31 -4.82
N GLY A 102 -7.95 7.52 -4.06
CA GLY A 102 -9.42 7.59 -4.07
C GLY A 102 -10.08 7.83 -2.71
N GLU A 103 -10.09 6.82 -1.84
CA GLU A 103 -11.07 6.70 -0.73
C GLU A 103 -10.72 7.48 0.56
N ASP A 104 -9.96 8.58 0.45
CA ASP A 104 -9.47 9.37 1.61
C ASP A 104 -8.86 8.46 2.71
N ILE A 105 -8.09 7.46 2.27
CA ILE A 105 -7.48 6.46 3.12
C ILE A 105 -5.96 6.54 3.00
N GLU A 106 -5.30 6.23 4.11
CA GLU A 106 -3.86 6.00 4.12
C GLU A 106 -3.56 4.55 3.77
N VAL A 107 -2.50 4.34 3.00
CA VAL A 107 -2.14 3.01 2.53
C VAL A 107 -0.70 2.68 2.95
N GLY A 108 -0.59 1.63 3.75
CA GLY A 108 0.66 0.98 4.09
C GLY A 108 0.98 -0.16 3.13
N TYR A 109 2.21 -0.62 3.17
CA TYR A 109 2.65 -1.80 2.44
C TYR A 109 3.56 -2.66 3.30
N GLU A 110 3.38 -3.98 3.25
CA GLU A 110 4.30 -4.96 3.82
C GLU A 110 4.87 -5.87 2.74
N SER A 111 6.18 -6.05 2.75
CA SER A 111 6.84 -6.95 1.83
C SER A 111 6.48 -8.41 2.13
N ALA A 112 6.23 -9.21 1.08
CA ALA A 112 5.73 -10.58 1.24
C ALA A 112 6.86 -11.64 1.30
N LEU A 113 8.04 -11.30 0.76
CA LEU A 113 9.16 -12.22 0.63
C LEU A 113 10.43 -11.65 1.30
N ASN A 114 11.23 -12.53 1.90
CA ASN A 114 12.59 -12.20 2.34
C ASN A 114 13.51 -12.20 1.10
N ARG A 115 13.65 -11.05 0.43
CA ARG A 115 14.51 -10.90 -0.75
C ARG A 115 15.48 -9.73 -0.60
N TYR A 116 16.74 -9.99 -0.93
CA TYR A 116 17.86 -9.07 -0.74
C TYR A 116 18.55 -8.78 -2.07
N ASP A 117 17.77 -8.35 -3.06
CA ASP A 117 18.28 -8.07 -4.38
C ASP A 117 17.78 -6.72 -4.91
N GLU A 118 18.56 -6.17 -5.83
CA GLU A 118 18.39 -4.82 -6.37
C GLU A 118 17.10 -4.68 -7.16
N LYS A 119 16.73 -5.73 -7.91
CA LYS A 119 15.50 -5.78 -8.70
C LYS A 119 14.30 -5.69 -7.77
N TYR A 120 14.32 -6.45 -6.68
CA TYR A 120 13.31 -6.41 -5.63
C TYR A 120 13.17 -5.03 -4.99
N TYR A 121 14.28 -4.42 -4.55
CA TYR A 121 14.24 -3.08 -3.97
C TYR A 121 13.74 -2.01 -4.95
N ASN A 122 14.14 -2.07 -6.22
CA ASN A 122 13.62 -1.19 -7.27
C ASN A 122 12.10 -1.35 -7.46
N GLN A 123 11.60 -2.57 -7.37
CA GLN A 123 10.17 -2.84 -7.47
C GLN A 123 9.40 -2.24 -6.29
N ILE A 124 9.92 -2.35 -5.07
CA ILE A 124 9.34 -1.66 -3.92
C ILE A 124 9.38 -0.13 -4.11
N LEU A 125 10.51 0.44 -4.56
CA LEU A 125 10.63 1.88 -4.80
C LEU A 125 9.63 2.41 -5.85
N LYS A 126 9.29 1.59 -6.86
CA LYS A 126 8.19 1.87 -7.81
C LYS A 126 6.84 1.95 -7.10
N ILE A 127 6.57 1.04 -6.19
CA ILE A 127 5.28 0.92 -5.48
C ILE A 127 5.10 2.06 -4.50
N VAL A 128 6.12 2.36 -3.70
CA VAL A 128 6.03 3.35 -2.62
C VAL A 128 5.85 4.78 -3.14
N ARG A 129 6.34 5.05 -4.36
CA ARG A 129 6.23 6.32 -5.08
C ARG A 129 6.02 6.06 -6.58
N PRO A 130 4.79 5.72 -7.01
CA PRO A 130 4.48 5.38 -8.41
C PRO A 130 4.77 6.50 -9.41
N ASN A 131 4.83 7.75 -8.94
CA ASN A 131 5.14 8.93 -9.75
C ASN A 131 6.56 9.48 -9.49
N GLY A 132 7.41 8.74 -8.78
CA GLY A 132 8.74 9.19 -8.39
C GLY A 132 8.73 10.25 -7.29
N VAL A 133 9.85 10.96 -7.17
CA VAL A 133 10.02 12.07 -6.21
C VAL A 133 9.52 13.36 -6.84
N ASN A 134 8.77 14.17 -6.08
CA ASN A 134 8.43 15.54 -6.46
C ASN A 134 9.42 16.50 -5.79
N ARG A 135 10.13 17.31 -6.59
CA ARG A 135 11.10 18.28 -6.08
C ARG A 135 10.45 19.57 -5.57
N GLU A 136 9.22 19.83 -5.99
CA GLU A 136 8.50 21.08 -5.70
C GLU A 136 7.52 20.93 -4.52
N GLY A 137 7.44 19.75 -3.90
CA GLY A 137 6.57 19.52 -2.75
C GLY A 137 6.21 18.05 -2.55
N ALA A 138 5.04 17.81 -1.97
CA ALA A 138 4.58 16.45 -1.70
C ALA A 138 4.37 15.67 -3.02
N PRO A 139 4.75 14.38 -3.07
CA PRO A 139 4.44 13.52 -4.22
C PRO A 139 2.92 13.37 -4.37
N LYS A 140 2.45 13.28 -5.63
CA LYS A 140 1.02 13.08 -5.93
C LYS A 140 0.48 11.80 -5.32
N LEU A 141 1.22 10.71 -5.46
CA LEU A 141 0.91 9.40 -4.88
C LEU A 141 2.16 8.89 -4.16
N ARG A 142 1.97 8.52 -2.90
CA ARG A 142 3.00 7.93 -2.05
C ARG A 142 2.32 7.13 -0.95
N ILE A 143 2.88 5.97 -0.64
CA ILE A 143 2.42 5.16 0.50
C ILE A 143 2.82 5.83 1.82
N ASP A 144 2.02 5.60 2.86
CA ASP A 144 2.21 6.21 4.18
C ASP A 144 3.30 5.49 4.98
N ALA A 145 3.40 4.16 4.86
CA ALA A 145 4.39 3.35 5.57
C ALA A 145 4.76 2.07 4.81
N LEU A 146 6.02 1.63 4.96
CA LEU A 146 6.50 0.33 4.53
C LEU A 146 6.95 -0.47 5.76
N THR A 147 6.53 -1.73 5.85
CA THR A 147 7.10 -2.71 6.78
C THR A 147 7.85 -3.78 5.99
N TYR A 148 9.16 -3.89 6.23
CA TYR A 148 10.00 -4.89 5.55
C TYR A 148 10.03 -6.19 6.35
N LEU A 149 9.64 -7.28 5.69
CA LEU A 149 9.72 -8.66 6.20
C LEU A 149 11.08 -9.25 5.81
N ARG A 150 11.95 -9.65 6.74
CA ARG A 150 11.94 -9.52 8.21
C ARG A 150 13.39 -9.44 8.70
N LEU A 151 13.61 -8.86 9.89
CA LEU A 151 14.90 -8.97 10.56
C LEU A 151 15.27 -10.44 10.83
N GLY A 152 16.42 -10.86 10.32
CA GLY A 152 17.01 -12.17 10.55
C GLY A 152 18.47 -12.18 10.13
N ASP A 153 19.15 -13.30 10.36
CA ASP A 153 20.59 -13.45 10.12
C ASP A 153 20.96 -13.15 8.66
N ASP A 154 20.14 -13.60 7.71
CA ASP A 154 20.35 -13.33 6.29
C ASP A 154 20.32 -11.82 5.98
N LEU A 155 19.46 -11.04 6.64
CA LEU A 155 19.36 -9.61 6.39
C LEU A 155 20.59 -8.85 6.92
N ILE A 156 21.15 -9.28 8.05
CA ILE A 156 22.29 -8.63 8.70
C ILE A 156 23.64 -9.11 8.16
N GLU A 157 23.65 -10.10 7.26
CA GLU A 157 24.84 -10.43 6.47
C GLU A 157 25.36 -9.17 5.77
N THR A 158 26.69 -9.02 5.70
CA THR A 158 27.36 -7.78 5.29
C THR A 158 26.85 -7.22 3.97
N ASN A 159 26.70 -8.05 2.93
CA ASN A 159 26.26 -7.59 1.61
C ASN A 159 24.78 -7.22 1.63
N ASN A 160 23.93 -8.06 2.21
CA ASN A 160 22.49 -7.81 2.31
C ASN A 160 22.19 -6.56 3.14
N PHE A 161 22.92 -6.36 4.24
CA PHE A 161 22.81 -5.19 5.10
C PHE A 161 23.31 -3.92 4.41
N ASN A 162 24.33 -4.02 3.55
CA ASN A 162 24.75 -2.90 2.70
C ASN A 162 23.67 -2.52 1.68
N LEU A 163 23.02 -3.50 1.06
CA LEU A 163 21.93 -3.24 0.12
C LEU A 163 20.71 -2.62 0.81
N ILE A 164 20.29 -3.12 1.99
CA ILE A 164 19.14 -2.52 2.68
C ILE A 164 19.42 -1.10 3.17
N LYS A 165 20.67 -0.76 3.53
CA LYS A 165 21.03 0.64 3.85
C LYS A 165 20.81 1.57 2.65
N ILE A 166 21.20 1.13 1.45
CA ILE A 166 20.94 1.88 0.20
C ILE A 166 19.43 1.98 -0.01
N PHE A 167 18.71 0.87 0.11
CA PHE A 167 17.24 0.86 0.01
C PHE A 167 16.58 1.87 0.96
N VAL A 168 16.94 1.86 2.24
CA VAL A 168 16.39 2.77 3.26
C VAL A 168 16.70 4.22 2.94
N LYS A 169 17.93 4.52 2.49
CA LYS A 169 18.31 5.85 2.01
C LYS A 169 17.42 6.29 0.84
N LYS A 170 17.20 5.39 -0.13
CA LYS A 170 16.32 5.63 -1.27
C LYS A 170 14.85 5.79 -0.83
N MET A 171 14.38 5.02 0.14
CA MET A 171 13.04 5.18 0.76
C MET A 171 12.86 6.58 1.37
N HIS A 172 13.90 7.14 1.98
CA HIS A 172 13.94 8.51 2.49
C HIS A 172 14.17 9.58 1.42
N ALA A 173 14.13 9.21 0.13
CA ALA A 173 14.42 10.12 -0.98
C ALA A 173 15.80 10.78 -0.88
N ASP A 174 16.81 9.98 -0.48
CA ASP A 174 18.20 10.37 -0.22
C ASP A 174 18.41 11.40 0.91
N LEU A 175 17.37 11.70 1.70
CA LEU A 175 17.46 12.51 2.90
C LEU A 175 18.01 11.70 4.10
N PRO A 176 18.65 12.37 5.08
CA PRO A 176 18.99 11.75 6.35
C PRO A 176 17.74 11.26 7.07
N TYR A 177 17.92 10.28 7.96
CA TYR A 177 16.83 9.83 8.84
C TYR A 177 16.28 10.99 9.67
N CYS A 178 14.96 11.14 9.69
CA CYS A 178 14.27 12.17 10.46
C CYS A 178 13.58 11.54 11.68
N PHE A 179 14.03 11.89 12.88
CA PHE A 179 13.44 11.43 14.14
C PHE A 179 12.02 11.98 14.39
N ASP A 180 11.71 13.13 13.80
CA ASP A 180 10.45 13.83 14.04
C ASP A 180 9.46 13.55 12.89
N PRO A 181 8.45 12.69 13.11
CA PRO A 181 7.44 12.37 12.11
C PRO A 181 6.55 13.57 11.75
N SER A 182 6.58 14.66 12.51
CA SER A 182 5.85 15.87 12.15
C SER A 182 6.46 16.64 10.98
N LYS A 183 7.74 16.36 10.67
CA LYS A 183 8.49 17.04 9.60
C LYS A 183 8.33 16.38 8.23
N TYR A 184 7.68 15.23 8.16
CA TYR A 184 7.47 14.54 6.90
C TYR A 184 6.02 14.07 6.74
N PHE A 185 5.74 13.52 5.56
CA PHE A 185 4.41 13.22 5.02
C PHE A 185 3.41 12.68 6.07
N LYS A 186 2.32 13.44 6.27
CA LYS A 186 1.16 13.16 7.15
C LYS A 186 1.51 12.83 8.61
N PRO A 187 1.66 13.86 9.49
CA PRO A 187 1.98 13.67 10.90
C PRO A 187 0.96 12.79 11.63
N ILE A 188 1.40 12.08 12.67
CA ILE A 188 0.51 11.34 13.56
C ILE A 188 -0.20 12.33 14.49
N ILE A 189 -1.50 12.48 14.29
CA ILE A 189 -2.38 13.28 15.12
C ILE A 189 -3.11 12.40 16.15
N PRO A 190 -3.69 12.98 17.22
CA PRO A 190 -4.64 12.27 18.09
C PRO A 190 -5.74 11.61 17.25
N LEU A 191 -5.98 10.32 17.47
CA LEU A 191 -6.99 9.55 16.74
C LEU A 191 -8.38 10.17 16.97
N PRO A 192 -9.08 10.65 15.92
CA PRO A 192 -10.45 11.13 16.04
C PRO A 192 -11.44 9.97 16.12
N ILE A 193 -12.65 10.27 16.60
CA ILE A 193 -13.74 9.30 16.64
C ILE A 193 -14.17 8.90 15.23
N SER A 194 -14.56 7.63 15.04
CA SER A 194 -15.11 7.13 13.77
C SER A 194 -16.17 8.08 13.20
N LYS A 195 -16.08 8.40 11.91
CA LYS A 195 -17.08 9.21 11.20
C LYS A 195 -18.45 8.51 11.28
N LEU A 196 -19.56 9.21 11.42
CA LEU A 196 -20.89 8.59 11.29
C LEU A 196 -21.18 8.28 9.81
N ILE A 197 -21.89 7.19 9.53
CA ILE A 197 -22.48 6.96 8.20
C ILE A 197 -23.92 7.47 8.27
N GLU A 198 -24.29 8.32 7.31
CA GLU A 198 -25.68 8.80 7.15
C GLU A 198 -26.56 7.88 6.32
N LEU A 199 -25.95 7.02 5.49
CA LEU A 199 -26.62 6.03 4.65
C LEU A 199 -26.96 4.75 5.43
N ASP A 200 -27.76 3.86 4.82
CA ASP A 200 -27.76 2.47 5.27
C ASP A 200 -26.35 1.87 5.09
N TRP A 201 -25.94 1.00 6.03
CA TRP A 201 -24.61 0.39 6.01
C TRP A 201 -24.33 -0.33 4.68
N LEU A 202 -25.32 -1.06 4.16
CA LEU A 202 -25.15 -1.82 2.93
C LEU A 202 -24.97 -0.86 1.74
N ASP A 203 -25.75 0.20 1.66
CA ASP A 203 -25.65 1.21 0.59
C ASP A 203 -24.31 1.95 0.62
N TYR A 204 -23.83 2.34 1.80
CA TYR A 204 -22.54 3.00 1.98
C TYR A 204 -21.40 2.16 1.40
N VAL A 205 -21.41 0.87 1.74
CA VAL A 205 -20.42 -0.11 1.31
C VAL A 205 -20.57 -0.41 -0.18
N LEU A 206 -21.78 -0.73 -0.65
CA LEU A 206 -22.03 -1.10 -2.05
C LEU A 206 -21.73 0.04 -3.04
N ALA A 207 -21.80 1.30 -2.62
CA ALA A 207 -21.42 2.43 -3.45
C ALA A 207 -19.93 2.43 -3.89
N ALA A 208 -19.07 1.62 -3.26
CA ALA A 208 -17.65 1.48 -3.61
C ALA A 208 -17.36 0.33 -4.58
N THR A 209 -18.34 -0.52 -4.86
CA THR A 209 -18.17 -1.75 -5.66
C THR A 209 -17.93 -1.49 -7.14
N LYS A 210 -18.32 -0.31 -7.64
CA LYS A 210 -18.06 0.05 -9.03
C LYS A 210 -16.56 0.02 -9.31
N VAL A 211 -16.18 -0.82 -10.26
CA VAL A 211 -14.82 -0.94 -10.77
C VAL A 211 -14.39 0.38 -11.39
N ILE A 212 -13.36 0.98 -10.82
CA ILE A 212 -12.72 2.17 -11.35
C ILE A 212 -11.44 1.72 -12.04
N ALA A 213 -11.27 2.07 -13.31
CA ALA A 213 -9.99 1.91 -13.95
C ALA A 213 -8.96 2.76 -13.21
N PRO A 214 -7.75 2.26 -12.92
CA PRO A 214 -6.68 3.12 -12.42
C PRO A 214 -6.59 4.32 -13.37
N SER A 215 -6.75 5.55 -12.85
CA SER A 215 -6.62 6.80 -13.63
C SER A 215 -5.46 6.61 -14.60
N PRO A 216 -5.60 6.89 -15.91
CA PRO A 216 -4.59 6.54 -16.91
C PRO A 216 -3.24 7.01 -16.41
N PHE A 217 -2.50 6.06 -15.84
CA PHE A 217 -1.14 6.25 -15.41
C PHE A 217 -0.46 6.45 -16.73
N ASN A 218 -0.17 7.71 -17.02
CA ASN A 218 0.53 8.07 -18.22
C ASN A 218 1.89 7.40 -18.05
N ARG A 219 2.04 6.15 -18.52
CA ARG A 219 3.31 5.41 -18.49
C ARG A 219 4.40 6.26 -19.14
N ALA A 220 4.01 7.17 -20.04
CA ALA A 220 4.84 8.17 -20.70
C ALA A 220 5.29 9.37 -19.83
N LYS A 221 4.73 9.58 -18.63
CA LYS A 221 5.15 10.62 -17.66
C LYS A 221 5.34 10.06 -16.24
N VAL A 222 5.60 8.76 -16.11
CA VAL A 222 6.23 8.25 -14.90
C VAL A 222 7.63 8.85 -14.91
N ILE A 223 7.89 9.88 -14.09
CA ILE A 223 9.26 10.20 -13.71
C ILE A 223 9.82 8.85 -13.25
N ALA A 224 10.85 8.36 -13.94
CA ALA A 224 11.39 7.04 -13.67
C ALA A 224 11.54 6.90 -12.15
N PRO A 225 11.03 5.79 -11.59
CA PRO A 225 11.08 5.58 -10.15
C PRO A 225 12.53 5.74 -9.70
N PHE A 226 12.71 6.37 -8.55
CA PHE A 226 14.02 6.66 -7.96
C PHE A 226 14.90 5.40 -7.98
N PRO A 227 15.83 5.25 -8.95
CA PRO A 227 16.48 3.97 -9.17
C PRO A 227 17.44 3.67 -8.02
N PHE A 228 17.53 2.41 -7.63
CA PHE A 228 18.36 1.97 -6.52
C PHE A 228 19.82 2.40 -6.66
N TYR A 229 20.39 2.33 -7.88
CA TYR A 229 21.78 2.72 -8.19
C TYR A 229 21.94 4.06 -8.91
N ALA A 230 20.86 4.74 -9.31
CA ALA A 230 21.07 6.06 -9.87
C ALA A 230 21.54 6.98 -8.74
N GLU A 231 22.68 7.64 -8.94
CA GLU A 231 23.04 8.82 -8.18
C GLU A 231 21.94 9.84 -8.40
N THR A 232 21.23 10.17 -7.34
CA THR A 232 20.21 11.18 -7.38
C THR A 232 20.66 12.28 -6.46
N ASP A 233 21.46 13.17 -7.04
CA ASP A 233 21.75 14.47 -6.49
C ASP A 233 20.43 15.21 -6.26
N MET A 234 20.10 15.42 -4.99
CA MET A 234 19.32 16.59 -4.59
C MET A 234 20.11 17.29 -3.48
N PRO A 235 20.72 18.46 -3.79
CA PRO A 235 21.38 19.28 -2.81
C PRO A 235 20.36 19.87 -1.82
N VAL A 236 20.89 20.15 -0.63
CA VAL A 236 20.26 20.88 0.47
C VAL A 236 19.62 22.17 -0.05
N GLY A 237 18.33 22.33 0.23
CA GLY A 237 17.60 23.59 0.19
C GLY A 237 16.68 23.65 1.40
#